data_AF-A0A3D1M2U3-F1
#
_entry.id   AF-A0A3D1M2U3-F1
#
_cell.length_a   1.000
_cell.length_b   1.000
_cell.length_c   1.000
_cell.angle_alpha   90.00
_cell.angle_beta   90.00
_cell.angle_gamma   90.00
#
_symmetry.space_group_name_H-M   'P 1'
#
loop_
_entity.id
_entity.type
_entity.pdbx_description
1 polymer ?
#
loop_
_entity_poly.entity_id
_entity_poly.type
_entity_poly.pdbx_seq_one_letter_code
_entity_poly.pdbx_strand_id
1 'polypeptide(L)'
;MSLKFIQMADPQFGMFASISQLSEEDARSRSREGMNLRYVEDEFNHYEPEIKLFTKAIAQANEYKPDFVVMCGDMVNEADSMEQRAELFRITEQLDKDIPLYWVAGNHDVGNSPTTGTLEAYRNLFGSDNYSFQKDNCYFITINSAVCSDPSAVPEEWEDLISFLETELIKASEIDAVHKIVFLHHPLFLERPDEPDNYFVIPSPRRQQIIQLLEQHKVSAVFSGHLHRNNLRNLNGIEYVSTGPVGYPLGEDPSGIRVVNLDYGYLRHQYISLE
;
A
#
# COMPACT_ATOMS: atom_id res chain seq x y z
N MET A 1 7.08 -8.99 -23.96
CA MET A 1 7.17 -9.83 -22.77
C MET A 1 6.07 -9.38 -21.83
N SER A 2 5.44 -10.33 -21.15
CA SER A 2 4.37 -10.07 -20.16
C SER A 2 4.99 -10.11 -18.77
N LEU A 3 4.85 -9.04 -17.99
CA LEU A 3 5.28 -8.98 -16.59
C LEU A 3 4.05 -9.16 -15.69
N LYS A 4 4.15 -9.97 -14.66
CA LYS A 4 3.07 -10.20 -13.68
C LYS A 4 3.54 -9.92 -12.27
N PHE A 5 2.82 -9.11 -11.52
CA PHE A 5 3.08 -8.95 -10.09
C PHE A 5 1.81 -9.12 -9.26
N ILE A 6 1.99 -9.37 -7.97
CA ILE A 6 0.88 -9.38 -7.01
C ILE A 6 1.01 -8.17 -6.09
N GLN A 7 -0.06 -7.40 -6.00
CA GLN A 7 -0.23 -6.36 -5.01
C GLN A 7 -1.01 -6.93 -3.83
N MET A 8 -0.45 -6.73 -2.63
CA MET A 8 -1.08 -6.96 -1.34
C MET A 8 -1.07 -5.64 -0.57
N ALA A 9 -1.95 -5.48 0.41
CA ALA A 9 -1.95 -4.34 1.32
C ALA A 9 -2.53 -4.74 2.67
N ASP A 10 -2.19 -3.98 3.70
CA ASP A 10 -2.85 -4.02 5.02
C ASP A 10 -3.03 -5.45 5.58
N PRO A 11 -1.98 -6.31 5.64
CA PRO A 11 -2.06 -7.52 6.46
C PRO A 11 -2.28 -7.13 7.94
N GLN A 12 -1.73 -5.98 8.35
CA GLN A 12 -1.95 -5.26 9.60
C GLN A 12 -2.15 -6.17 10.82
N PHE A 13 -1.14 -7.01 11.07
CA PHE A 13 -1.16 -7.96 12.19
C PHE A 13 -1.53 -7.26 13.50
N GLY A 14 -2.59 -7.71 14.16
CA GLY A 14 -3.09 -7.12 15.41
C GLY A 14 -4.33 -6.25 15.25
N MET A 15 -4.74 -5.93 14.03
CA MET A 15 -5.95 -5.13 13.79
C MET A 15 -7.22 -5.86 14.25
N PHE A 16 -7.34 -7.18 14.03
CA PHE A 16 -8.53 -7.92 14.47
C PHE A 16 -8.69 -7.85 16.00
N ALA A 17 -7.59 -8.07 16.73
CA ALA A 17 -7.57 -7.94 18.18
C ALA A 17 -7.91 -6.51 18.63
N SER A 18 -7.29 -5.49 18.00
CA SER A 18 -7.55 -4.07 18.29
C SER A 18 -9.02 -3.69 18.07
N ILE A 19 -9.63 -4.11 16.96
CA ILE A 19 -11.03 -3.83 16.63
C ILE A 19 -11.98 -4.55 17.60
N SER A 20 -11.69 -5.79 17.98
CA SER A 20 -12.55 -6.56 18.91
C SER A 20 -12.66 -5.94 20.29
N GLN A 21 -11.72 -5.05 20.66
CA GLN A 21 -11.69 -4.35 21.93
C GLN A 21 -12.33 -2.95 21.88
N LEU A 22 -12.84 -2.52 20.72
CA LEU A 22 -13.46 -1.20 20.60
C LEU A 22 -14.79 -1.15 21.37
N SER A 23 -15.01 -0.03 22.06
CA SER A 23 -16.32 0.26 22.63
C SER A 23 -17.35 0.54 21.52
N GLU A 24 -18.64 0.43 21.84
CA GLU A 24 -19.71 0.78 20.88
C GLU A 24 -19.64 2.26 20.45
N GLU A 25 -19.15 3.14 21.31
CA GLU A 25 -18.95 4.56 21.00
C GLU A 25 -17.80 4.75 20.00
N ASP A 26 -16.67 4.07 20.21
CA ASP A 26 -15.51 4.12 19.29
C ASP A 26 -15.85 3.54 17.92
N ALA A 27 -16.59 2.43 17.89
CA ALA A 27 -17.05 1.80 16.65
C ALA A 27 -17.99 2.74 15.87
N ARG A 28 -18.88 3.46 16.56
CA ARG A 28 -19.76 4.47 15.94
C ARG A 28 -18.97 5.68 15.45
N SER A 29 -17.93 6.11 16.17
CA SER A 29 -17.07 7.22 15.75
C SER A 29 -16.35 6.89 14.44
N ARG A 30 -15.69 5.73 14.39
CA ARG A 30 -14.99 5.24 13.19
C ARG A 30 -15.93 5.02 12.00
N SER A 31 -17.17 4.59 12.27
CA SER A 31 -18.20 4.50 11.22
C SER A 31 -18.56 5.86 10.61
N ARG A 32 -18.55 6.95 11.39
CA ARG A 32 -18.78 8.32 10.87
C ARG A 32 -17.63 8.84 10.03
N GLU A 33 -16.43 8.32 10.25
CA GLU A 33 -15.25 8.57 9.42
C GLU A 33 -15.25 7.73 8.13
N GLY A 34 -16.28 6.92 7.88
CA GLY A 34 -16.43 6.14 6.65
C GLY A 34 -15.73 4.78 6.67
N MET A 35 -15.39 4.27 7.86
CA MET A 35 -14.92 2.90 8.07
C MET A 35 -16.10 2.00 8.45
N ASN A 36 -16.51 1.06 7.58
CA ASN A 36 -17.54 0.10 7.94
C ASN A 36 -16.91 -1.02 8.79
N LEU A 37 -16.91 -0.84 10.10
CA LEU A 37 -16.50 -1.89 11.03
C LEU A 37 -17.60 -2.95 11.09
N ARG A 38 -17.32 -4.15 10.60
CA ARG A 38 -18.16 -5.31 10.92
C ARG A 38 -18.06 -5.56 12.42
N TYR A 39 -19.20 -5.72 13.09
CA TYR A 39 -19.19 -6.13 14.50
C TYR A 39 -18.69 -7.56 14.57
N VAL A 40 -17.69 -7.80 15.42
CA VAL A 40 -17.20 -9.15 15.71
C VAL A 40 -17.72 -9.50 17.10
N GLU A 41 -18.54 -10.55 17.18
CA GLU A 41 -19.14 -11.03 18.45
C GLU A 41 -18.12 -11.71 19.38
N ASP A 42 -17.02 -12.22 18.83
CA ASP A 42 -15.99 -12.94 19.56
C ASP A 42 -14.78 -12.04 19.84
N GLU A 43 -14.29 -12.03 21.10
CA GLU A 43 -12.96 -11.50 21.41
C GLU A 43 -11.91 -12.32 20.67
N PHE A 44 -11.18 -11.69 19.74
CA PHE A 44 -10.04 -12.36 19.11
C PHE A 44 -8.87 -12.35 20.07
N ASN A 45 -8.58 -13.52 20.63
CA ASN A 45 -7.30 -13.74 21.30
C ASN A 45 -6.23 -13.96 20.22
N HIS A 46 -5.22 -13.08 20.19
CA HIS A 46 -4.04 -13.14 19.30
C HIS A 46 -4.30 -12.76 17.83
N TYR A 47 -3.35 -13.12 16.96
CA TYR A 47 -3.27 -12.73 15.54
C TYR A 47 -3.77 -13.83 14.59
N GLU A 48 -4.58 -14.78 15.06
CA GLU A 48 -4.98 -15.96 14.27
C GLU A 48 -5.65 -15.63 12.93
N PRO A 49 -6.58 -14.66 12.84
CA PRO A 49 -7.18 -14.27 11.56
C PRO A 49 -6.13 -13.77 10.57
N GLU A 50 -5.24 -12.87 10.99
CA GLU A 50 -4.17 -12.33 10.16
C GLU A 50 -3.16 -13.40 9.76
N ILE A 51 -2.76 -14.29 10.69
CA ILE A 51 -1.89 -15.44 10.40
C ILE A 51 -2.51 -16.30 9.30
N LYS A 52 -3.79 -16.64 9.43
CA LYS A 52 -4.50 -17.50 8.46
C LYS A 52 -4.60 -16.84 7.08
N LEU A 53 -5.03 -15.59 7.03
CA LEU A 53 -5.22 -14.85 5.78
C LEU A 53 -3.88 -14.58 5.09
N PHE A 54 -2.87 -14.12 5.82
CA PHE A 54 -1.55 -13.84 5.25
C PHE A 54 -0.84 -15.11 4.80
N THR A 55 -0.96 -16.22 5.56
CA THR A 55 -0.43 -17.53 5.11
C THR A 55 -1.07 -17.97 3.80
N LYS A 56 -2.39 -17.81 3.65
CA LYS A 56 -3.08 -18.08 2.38
C LYS A 56 -2.60 -17.17 1.25
N ALA A 57 -2.40 -15.87 1.52
CA ALA A 57 -1.92 -14.91 0.53
C ALA A 57 -0.52 -15.27 0.01
N ILE A 58 0.40 -15.63 0.91
CA ILE A 58 1.74 -16.11 0.54
C ILE A 58 1.67 -17.42 -0.25
N ALA A 59 0.83 -18.37 0.16
CA ALA A 59 0.64 -19.61 -0.57
C ALA A 59 0.11 -19.37 -2.01
N GLN A 60 -0.89 -18.49 -2.17
CA GLN A 60 -1.39 -18.11 -3.49
C GLN A 60 -0.30 -17.42 -4.33
N ALA A 61 0.51 -16.53 -3.73
CA ALA A 61 1.62 -15.90 -4.46
C ALA A 61 2.60 -16.95 -5.01
N ASN A 62 2.97 -17.95 -4.20
CA ASN A 62 3.81 -19.07 -4.64
C ASN A 62 3.17 -19.89 -5.78
N GLU A 63 1.85 -20.06 -5.77
CA GLU A 63 1.12 -20.75 -6.85
C GLU A 63 1.09 -19.94 -8.15
N TYR A 64 0.86 -18.63 -8.06
CA TYR A 64 0.82 -17.73 -9.22
C TYR A 64 2.18 -17.51 -9.88
N LYS A 65 3.27 -17.68 -9.11
CA LYS A 65 4.66 -17.43 -9.53
C LYS A 65 4.82 -16.07 -10.22
N PRO A 66 4.45 -14.97 -9.57
CA PRO A 66 4.64 -13.65 -10.14
C PRO A 66 6.13 -13.31 -10.25
N ASP A 67 6.43 -12.31 -11.08
CA ASP A 67 7.75 -11.70 -11.19
C ASP A 67 8.21 -10.99 -9.92
N PHE A 68 7.26 -10.54 -9.10
CA PHE A 68 7.47 -10.01 -7.75
C PHE A 68 6.13 -9.84 -7.00
N VAL A 69 6.23 -9.62 -5.69
CA VAL A 69 5.13 -9.18 -4.82
C VAL A 69 5.45 -7.78 -4.30
N VAL A 70 4.43 -6.93 -4.17
CA VAL A 70 4.52 -5.64 -3.47
C VAL A 70 3.51 -5.61 -2.33
N MET A 71 3.95 -5.17 -1.15
CA MET A 71 3.14 -4.95 0.04
C MET A 71 2.91 -3.44 0.21
N CYS A 72 1.72 -2.96 -0.12
CA CYS A 72 1.34 -1.55 -0.08
C CYS A 72 1.02 -1.05 1.35
N GLY A 73 1.94 -1.22 2.28
CA GLY A 73 1.92 -0.64 3.64
C GLY A 73 1.05 -1.35 4.67
N ASP A 74 1.18 -0.85 5.89
CA ASP A 74 0.50 -1.29 7.11
C ASP A 74 0.72 -2.78 7.37
N MET A 75 1.99 -3.14 7.52
CA MET A 75 2.41 -4.52 7.76
C MET A 75 1.91 -5.04 9.12
N VAL A 76 1.98 -4.20 10.14
CA VAL A 76 1.60 -4.50 11.53
C VAL A 76 0.73 -3.38 12.09
N ASN A 77 -0.14 -3.67 13.05
CA ASN A 77 -1.01 -2.64 13.64
C ASN A 77 -0.24 -1.70 14.58
N GLU A 78 0.77 -2.21 15.29
CA GLU A 78 1.59 -1.43 16.21
C GLU A 78 3.06 -1.52 15.76
N ALA A 79 3.60 -0.42 15.25
CA ALA A 79 4.95 -0.37 14.68
C ALA A 79 6.03 -0.92 15.61
N ASP A 80 5.88 -0.76 16.92
CA ASP A 80 6.83 -1.16 17.95
C ASP A 80 6.63 -2.61 18.45
N SER A 81 5.51 -3.27 18.12
CA SER A 81 5.24 -4.66 18.50
C SER A 81 6.17 -5.68 17.83
N MET A 82 7.10 -6.21 18.62
CA MET A 82 7.99 -7.29 18.18
C MET A 82 7.23 -8.57 17.81
N GLU A 83 6.12 -8.85 18.49
CA GLU A 83 5.34 -10.08 18.29
C GLU A 83 4.59 -10.05 16.95
N GLN A 84 3.95 -8.93 16.61
CA GLN A 84 3.30 -8.75 15.31
C GLN A 84 4.32 -8.84 14.17
N ARG A 85 5.48 -8.19 14.32
CA ARG A 85 6.56 -8.26 13.32
C ARG A 85 7.13 -9.67 13.17
N ALA A 86 7.28 -10.41 14.27
CA ALA A 86 7.78 -11.78 14.22
C ALA A 86 6.85 -12.70 13.42
N GLU A 87 5.54 -12.59 13.60
CA GLU A 87 4.57 -13.37 12.83
C GLU A 87 4.53 -12.97 11.35
N LEU A 88 4.56 -11.66 11.06
CA LEU A 88 4.69 -11.15 9.69
C LEU A 88 5.90 -11.79 9.00
N PHE A 89 7.10 -11.65 9.55
CA PHE A 89 8.32 -12.16 8.94
C PHE A 89 8.33 -13.69 8.84
N ARG A 90 7.87 -14.41 9.87
CA ARG A 90 7.76 -15.87 9.85
C ARG A 90 6.90 -16.37 8.68
N ILE A 91 5.84 -15.65 8.34
CA ILE A 91 4.96 -16.01 7.22
C ILE A 91 5.55 -15.56 5.89
N THR A 92 6.09 -14.34 5.82
CA THR A 92 6.79 -13.84 4.64
C THR A 92 7.97 -14.74 4.23
N GLU A 93 8.67 -15.36 5.17
CA GLU A 93 9.77 -16.29 4.89
C GLU A 93 9.35 -17.52 4.08
N GLN A 94 8.05 -17.84 4.03
CA GLN A 94 7.48 -18.93 3.24
C GLN A 94 7.24 -18.55 1.77
N LEU A 95 7.38 -17.28 1.40
CA LEU A 95 7.41 -16.86 0.00
C LEU A 95 8.62 -17.51 -0.69
N ASP A 96 8.41 -18.02 -1.90
CA ASP A 96 9.46 -18.59 -2.73
C ASP A 96 10.60 -17.58 -2.88
N LYS A 97 11.84 -18.03 -2.67
CA LYS A 97 13.02 -17.17 -2.65
C LYS A 97 13.34 -16.57 -4.01
N ASP A 98 12.78 -17.14 -5.08
CA ASP A 98 12.89 -16.60 -6.44
C ASP A 98 11.88 -15.47 -6.73
N ILE A 99 10.92 -15.20 -5.82
CA ILE A 99 9.94 -14.12 -5.93
C ILE A 99 10.39 -12.95 -5.04
N PRO A 100 10.88 -11.83 -5.61
CA PRO A 100 11.20 -10.63 -4.84
C PRO A 100 9.97 -10.06 -4.14
N LEU A 101 10.17 -9.55 -2.93
CA LEU A 101 9.16 -8.83 -2.17
C LEU A 101 9.59 -7.39 -1.95
N TYR A 102 8.70 -6.46 -2.29
CA TYR A 102 8.88 -5.02 -2.17
C TYR A 102 7.96 -4.44 -1.11
N TRP A 103 8.52 -3.69 -0.16
CA TRP A 103 7.77 -3.05 0.91
C TRP A 103 7.47 -1.59 0.59
N VAL A 104 6.28 -1.13 0.93
CA VAL A 104 5.85 0.27 0.85
C VAL A 104 5.50 0.72 2.27
N ALA A 105 5.89 1.93 2.67
CA ALA A 105 5.57 2.43 4.00
C ALA A 105 4.11 2.89 4.11
N GLY A 106 3.41 2.39 5.12
CA GLY A 106 2.10 2.87 5.57
C GLY A 106 2.15 3.64 6.89
N ASN A 107 1.03 4.25 7.29
CA ASN A 107 0.98 5.06 8.52
C ASN A 107 1.09 4.23 9.80
N HIS A 108 0.74 2.94 9.79
CA HIS A 108 0.99 2.06 10.93
C HIS A 108 2.46 1.64 11.03
N ASP A 109 3.25 1.83 9.98
CA ASP A 109 4.68 1.50 9.99
C ASP A 109 5.56 2.69 10.41
N VAL A 110 5.22 3.91 9.98
CA VAL A 110 6.02 5.13 10.23
C VAL A 110 5.29 6.23 11.02
N GLY A 111 4.01 6.06 11.31
CA GLY A 111 3.13 7.06 11.94
C GLY A 111 2.38 7.93 10.94
N ASN A 112 1.22 8.47 11.36
CA ASN A 112 0.44 9.43 10.55
C ASN A 112 1.21 10.74 10.27
N SER A 113 2.04 11.15 11.24
CA SER A 113 2.99 12.25 11.12
C SER A 113 4.39 11.69 11.40
N PRO A 114 5.11 11.20 10.38
CA PRO A 114 6.40 10.55 10.58
C PRO A 114 7.43 11.47 11.24
N THR A 115 8.32 10.87 12.02
CA THR A 115 9.47 11.54 12.63
C THR A 115 10.75 10.91 12.09
N THR A 116 11.90 11.58 12.25
CA THR A 116 13.19 10.98 11.88
C THR A 116 13.38 9.59 12.52
N GLY A 117 12.99 9.43 13.79
CA GLY A 117 13.12 8.15 14.50
C GLY A 117 12.22 7.05 13.96
N THR A 118 10.97 7.37 13.57
CA THR A 118 10.07 6.35 12.99
C THR A 118 10.46 5.97 11.57
N LEU A 119 10.94 6.93 10.77
CA LEU A 119 11.51 6.66 9.45
C LEU A 119 12.78 5.81 9.53
N GLU A 120 13.69 6.11 10.45
CA GLU A 120 14.88 5.29 10.69
C GLU A 120 14.51 3.87 11.15
N ALA A 121 13.54 3.73 12.04
CA ALA A 121 13.06 2.43 12.49
C ALA A 121 12.51 1.59 11.33
N TYR A 122 11.69 2.18 10.47
CA TYR A 122 11.20 1.54 9.25
C TYR A 122 12.36 1.14 8.33
N ARG A 123 13.28 2.07 8.05
CA ARG A 123 14.40 1.86 7.13
C ARG A 123 15.32 0.71 7.57
N ASN A 124 15.51 0.56 8.88
CA ASN A 124 16.29 -0.53 9.46
C ASN A 124 15.61 -1.90 9.33
N LEU A 125 14.27 -1.95 9.29
CA LEU A 125 13.49 -3.19 9.25
C LEU A 125 13.14 -3.63 7.83
N PHE A 126 12.71 -2.69 6.99
CA PHE A 126 12.12 -2.97 5.68
C PHE A 126 12.97 -2.44 4.51
N GLY A 127 14.03 -1.68 4.79
CA GLY A 127 14.85 -1.00 3.78
C GLY A 127 14.33 0.39 3.42
N SER A 128 14.87 0.98 2.36
CA SER A 128 14.50 2.32 1.90
C SER A 128 12.97 2.49 1.75
N ASP A 129 12.45 3.61 2.22
CA ASP A 129 11.04 3.99 2.14
C ASP A 129 10.70 4.80 0.87
N ASN A 130 11.72 5.28 0.15
CA ASN A 130 11.65 5.75 -1.23
C ASN A 130 12.70 5.00 -2.06
N TYR A 131 12.28 4.31 -3.12
CA TYR A 131 13.20 3.58 -4.01
C TYR A 131 12.54 3.26 -5.36
N SER A 132 13.35 2.87 -6.33
CA SER A 132 12.87 2.48 -7.65
C SER A 132 13.59 1.24 -8.13
N PHE A 133 12.98 0.55 -9.08
CA PHE A 133 13.62 -0.56 -9.78
C PHE A 133 13.05 -0.70 -11.18
N GLN A 134 13.89 -1.23 -12.08
CA GLN A 134 13.48 -1.61 -13.43
C GLN A 134 13.34 -3.12 -13.50
N LYS A 135 12.28 -3.60 -14.16
CA LYS A 135 12.15 -4.99 -14.57
C LYS A 135 11.62 -5.05 -15.99
N ASP A 136 12.36 -5.72 -16.86
CA ASP A 136 12.15 -5.69 -18.32
C ASP A 136 12.04 -4.23 -18.83
N ASN A 137 10.98 -3.91 -19.58
CA ASN A 137 10.70 -2.56 -20.07
C ASN A 137 9.74 -1.77 -19.16
N CYS A 138 9.60 -2.16 -17.89
CA CYS A 138 8.76 -1.48 -16.91
C CYS A 138 9.62 -0.81 -15.83
N TYR A 139 9.17 0.35 -15.35
CA TYR A 139 9.80 1.11 -14.28
C TYR A 139 8.85 1.27 -13.10
N PHE A 140 9.33 0.94 -11.91
CA PHE A 140 8.55 0.94 -10.69
C PHE A 140 9.17 1.91 -9.69
N ILE A 141 8.35 2.74 -9.07
CA ILE A 141 8.76 3.77 -8.11
C ILE A 141 7.91 3.61 -6.87
N THR A 142 8.54 3.46 -5.71
CA THR A 142 7.88 3.39 -4.41
C THR A 142 8.15 4.69 -3.67
N ILE A 143 7.09 5.31 -3.13
CA ILE A 143 7.20 6.53 -2.32
C ILE A 143 6.50 6.38 -0.96
N ASN A 144 7.08 6.99 0.07
CA ASN A 144 6.51 7.02 1.42
C ASN A 144 5.36 8.03 1.51
N SER A 145 4.14 7.55 1.27
CA SER A 145 2.95 8.39 1.33
C SER A 145 2.60 8.96 2.71
N ALA A 146 3.15 8.43 3.82
CA ALA A 146 2.93 9.05 5.12
C ALA A 146 3.64 10.42 5.23
N VAL A 147 4.82 10.56 4.61
CA VAL A 147 5.50 11.86 4.45
C VAL A 147 4.68 12.78 3.53
N CYS A 148 4.07 12.24 2.47
CA CYS A 148 3.11 12.99 1.65
C CYS A 148 1.86 13.42 2.44
N SER A 149 1.46 12.66 3.46
CA SER A 149 0.25 12.93 4.25
C SER A 149 0.51 14.02 5.29
N ASP A 150 1.60 13.92 6.05
CA ASP A 150 2.02 14.95 7.01
C ASP A 150 3.55 14.94 7.26
N PRO A 151 4.31 15.82 6.57
CA PRO A 151 5.75 15.98 6.77
C PRO A 151 6.09 17.00 7.86
N SER A 152 5.15 17.43 8.71
CA SER A 152 5.38 18.55 9.65
C SER A 152 6.58 18.36 10.59
N ALA A 153 6.87 17.12 10.99
CA ALA A 153 8.03 16.79 11.81
C ALA A 153 9.30 16.44 10.99
N VAL A 154 9.17 16.31 9.66
CA VAL A 154 10.25 15.95 8.73
C VAL A 154 10.13 16.71 7.39
N PRO A 155 10.14 18.05 7.40
CA PRO A 155 9.88 18.83 6.18
C PRO A 155 10.91 18.59 5.06
N GLU A 156 12.16 18.28 5.42
CA GLU A 156 13.22 17.98 4.43
C GLU A 156 12.94 16.65 3.68
N GLU A 157 12.36 15.64 4.35
CA GLU A 157 12.00 14.37 3.73
C GLU A 157 10.93 14.52 2.65
N TRP A 158 10.07 15.53 2.75
CA TRP A 158 9.10 15.86 1.70
C TRP A 158 9.78 16.40 0.44
N GLU A 159 10.72 17.33 0.59
CA GLU A 159 11.45 17.91 -0.53
C GLU A 159 12.32 16.83 -1.22
N ASP A 160 12.98 15.99 -0.44
CA ASP A 160 13.77 14.86 -0.94
C ASP A 160 12.89 13.85 -1.68
N LEU A 161 11.70 13.52 -1.16
CA LEU A 161 10.75 12.62 -1.81
C LEU A 161 10.28 13.17 -3.17
N ILE A 162 9.93 14.45 -3.25
CA ILE A 162 9.51 15.06 -4.52
C ILE A 162 10.66 15.09 -5.52
N SER A 163 11.87 15.47 -5.09
CA SER A 163 13.04 15.48 -5.96
C SER A 163 13.37 14.08 -6.48
N PHE A 164 13.27 13.08 -5.60
CA PHE A 164 13.40 11.67 -5.95
C PHE A 164 12.35 11.24 -6.99
N LEU A 165 11.06 11.50 -6.72
CA LEU A 165 9.98 11.12 -7.63
C LEU A 165 10.17 11.73 -9.03
N GLU A 166 10.47 13.03 -9.11
CA GLU A 166 10.73 13.69 -10.39
C GLU A 166 11.93 13.07 -11.13
N THR A 167 13.03 12.85 -10.42
CA THR A 167 14.25 12.23 -10.98
C THR A 167 13.97 10.84 -11.53
N GLU A 168 13.25 10.00 -10.81
CA GLU A 168 12.93 8.64 -11.23
C GLU A 168 11.94 8.60 -12.40
N LEU A 169 10.98 9.53 -12.42
CA LEU A 169 10.07 9.69 -13.57
C LEU A 169 10.78 10.19 -14.83
N ILE A 170 11.82 11.02 -14.69
CA ILE A 170 12.70 11.42 -15.81
C ILE A 170 13.43 10.18 -16.34
N LYS A 171 14.11 9.43 -15.48
CA LYS A 171 14.83 8.20 -15.87
C LYS A 171 13.92 7.20 -16.59
N ALA A 172 12.72 6.98 -16.06
CA ALA A 172 11.72 6.10 -16.67
C ALA A 172 11.29 6.57 -18.06
N SER A 173 11.22 7.89 -18.29
CA SER A 173 10.96 8.47 -19.62
C SER A 173 12.15 8.33 -20.57
N GLU A 174 13.38 8.50 -20.10
CA GLU A 174 14.59 8.43 -20.92
C GLU A 174 14.86 7.03 -21.48
N ILE A 175 14.51 5.99 -20.72
CA ILE A 175 14.62 4.60 -21.16
C ILE A 175 13.42 4.11 -21.97
N ASP A 176 12.45 4.99 -22.26
CA ASP A 176 11.18 4.67 -22.94
C ASP A 176 10.45 3.48 -22.29
N ALA A 177 10.33 3.51 -20.95
CA ALA A 177 9.63 2.47 -20.21
C ALA A 177 8.17 2.38 -20.69
N VAL A 178 7.75 1.16 -21.07
CA VAL A 178 6.40 0.86 -21.55
C VAL A 178 5.36 1.13 -20.47
N HIS A 179 5.69 0.75 -19.23
CA HIS A 179 4.90 1.04 -18.06
C HIS A 179 5.75 1.75 -17.01
N LYS A 180 5.18 2.81 -16.46
CA LYS A 180 5.70 3.52 -15.28
C LYS A 180 4.66 3.35 -14.19
N ILE A 181 5.04 2.72 -13.10
CA ILE A 181 4.12 2.33 -12.03
C ILE A 181 4.60 2.95 -10.72
N VAL A 182 3.69 3.58 -9.99
CA VAL A 182 4.00 4.14 -8.66
C VAL A 182 3.30 3.32 -7.59
N PHE A 183 4.03 2.94 -6.55
CA PHE A 183 3.52 2.30 -5.35
C PHE A 183 3.57 3.27 -4.18
N LEU A 184 2.48 3.34 -3.45
CA LEU A 184 2.34 4.13 -2.24
C LEU A 184 1.29 3.47 -1.33
N HIS A 185 1.07 3.98 -0.13
CA HIS A 185 0.06 3.42 0.77
C HIS A 185 -1.25 4.21 0.73
N HIS A 186 -1.23 5.52 1.01
CA HIS A 186 -2.42 6.38 1.05
C HIS A 186 -2.86 6.82 -0.36
N PRO A 187 -4.10 6.52 -0.81
CA PRO A 187 -4.57 6.98 -2.12
C PRO A 187 -4.47 8.50 -2.24
N LEU A 188 -4.15 8.96 -3.45
CA LEU A 188 -4.11 10.39 -3.72
C LEU A 188 -5.52 10.98 -3.59
N PHE A 189 -6.54 10.35 -4.15
CA PHE A 189 -7.94 10.77 -4.04
C PHE A 189 -8.86 9.55 -4.09
N LEU A 190 -10.11 9.70 -3.65
CA LEU A 190 -11.13 8.65 -3.69
C LEU A 190 -12.08 8.78 -4.88
N GLU A 191 -12.48 10.00 -5.22
CA GLU A 191 -13.41 10.29 -6.31
C GLU A 191 -12.81 11.23 -7.35
N ARG A 192 -12.22 12.34 -6.89
CA ARG A 192 -11.67 13.37 -7.79
C ARG A 192 -10.47 14.10 -7.18
N PRO A 193 -9.50 14.53 -8.00
CA PRO A 193 -8.29 15.22 -7.51
C PRO A 193 -8.53 16.52 -6.73
N ASP A 194 -9.68 17.16 -6.92
CA ASP A 194 -10.10 18.41 -6.28
C ASP A 194 -11.07 18.20 -5.11
N GLU A 195 -11.26 16.96 -4.64
CA GLU A 195 -12.13 16.68 -3.50
C GLU A 195 -11.59 17.28 -2.19
N PRO A 196 -12.46 17.60 -1.22
CA PRO A 196 -12.01 18.06 0.09
C PRO A 196 -11.10 17.04 0.77
N ASP A 197 -10.12 17.56 1.52
CA ASP A 197 -9.24 16.73 2.33
C ASP A 197 -10.05 15.95 3.38
N ASN A 198 -9.67 14.70 3.58
CA ASN A 198 -10.22 13.81 4.59
C ASN A 198 -9.11 12.86 5.08
N TYR A 199 -9.43 12.02 6.05
CA TYR A 199 -8.46 11.11 6.67
C TYR A 199 -7.75 10.18 5.68
N PHE A 200 -8.45 9.71 4.64
CA PHE A 200 -7.95 8.64 3.78
C PHE A 200 -7.03 9.09 2.63
N VAL A 201 -6.94 10.39 2.38
CA VAL A 201 -6.31 10.91 1.16
C VAL A 201 -5.20 11.88 1.46
N ILE A 202 -4.23 11.93 0.55
CA ILE A 202 -3.16 12.93 0.62
C ILE A 202 -3.75 14.35 0.54
N PRO A 203 -3.35 15.28 1.43
CA PRO A 203 -3.84 16.65 1.42
C PRO A 203 -3.62 17.37 0.08
N SER A 204 -4.61 18.17 -0.30
CA SER A 204 -4.78 18.75 -1.63
C SER A 204 -3.52 19.42 -2.21
N PRO A 205 -2.76 20.27 -1.50
CA PRO A 205 -1.56 20.90 -2.07
C PRO A 205 -0.50 19.88 -2.53
N ARG A 206 -0.22 18.86 -1.71
CA ARG A 206 0.78 17.82 -2.01
C ARG A 206 0.26 16.85 -3.06
N ARG A 207 -1.02 16.48 -2.96
CA ARG A 207 -1.70 15.64 -3.95
C ARG A 207 -1.63 16.24 -5.35
N GLN A 208 -1.93 17.52 -5.50
CA GLN A 208 -1.90 18.20 -6.80
C GLN A 208 -0.50 18.19 -7.41
N GLN A 209 0.53 18.47 -6.60
CA GLN A 209 1.92 18.42 -7.05
C GLN A 209 2.32 17.03 -7.52
N ILE A 210 1.97 15.98 -6.79
CA ILE A 210 2.25 14.59 -7.19
C ILE A 210 1.50 14.26 -8.49
N ILE A 211 0.19 14.51 -8.57
CA ILE A 211 -0.61 14.21 -9.78
C ILE A 211 -0.02 14.90 -11.01
N GLN A 212 0.39 16.17 -10.89
CA GLN A 212 1.01 16.90 -12.00
C GLN A 212 2.28 16.21 -12.52
N LEU A 213 3.15 15.73 -11.62
CA LEU A 213 4.36 14.98 -12.02
C LEU A 213 3.99 13.67 -12.72
N LEU A 214 3.01 12.93 -12.19
CA LEU A 214 2.56 11.66 -12.77
C LEU A 214 2.00 11.85 -14.20
N GLU A 215 1.17 12.89 -14.41
CA GLU A 215 0.60 13.23 -15.71
C GLU A 215 1.67 13.69 -16.72
N GLN A 216 2.56 14.59 -16.29
CA GLN A 216 3.66 15.09 -17.12
C GLN A 216 4.53 13.94 -17.67
N HIS A 217 4.75 12.92 -16.85
CA HIS A 217 5.58 11.76 -17.20
C HIS A 217 4.79 10.55 -17.72
N LYS A 218 3.47 10.68 -17.93
CA LYS A 218 2.60 9.63 -18.48
C LYS A 218 2.69 8.32 -17.70
N VAL A 219 2.55 8.41 -16.38
CA VAL A 219 2.49 7.23 -15.50
C VAL A 219 1.30 6.35 -15.91
N SER A 220 1.49 5.02 -15.89
CA SER A 220 0.42 4.09 -16.27
C SER A 220 -0.54 3.83 -15.12
N ALA A 221 -0.02 3.65 -13.90
CA ALA A 221 -0.85 3.44 -12.73
C ALA A 221 -0.16 3.81 -11.42
N VAL A 222 -0.99 4.09 -10.41
CA VAL A 222 -0.65 4.23 -9.00
C VAL A 222 -1.38 3.14 -8.22
N PHE A 223 -0.64 2.36 -7.43
CA PHE A 223 -1.20 1.29 -6.60
C PHE A 223 -1.05 1.65 -5.12
N SER A 224 -2.16 1.55 -4.38
CA SER A 224 -2.33 1.94 -2.98
C SER A 224 -3.01 0.87 -2.12
N GLY A 225 -2.91 1.03 -0.80
CA GLY A 225 -3.60 0.24 0.23
C GLY A 225 -4.56 1.12 1.03
N HIS A 226 -4.43 1.09 2.37
CA HIS A 226 -4.97 2.03 3.35
C HIS A 226 -6.49 2.00 3.56
N LEU A 227 -7.27 1.82 2.49
CA LEU A 227 -8.73 1.91 2.58
C LEU A 227 -9.39 0.67 3.17
N HIS A 228 -8.67 -0.46 3.21
CA HIS A 228 -9.23 -1.77 3.53
C HIS A 228 -10.49 -2.12 2.69
N ARG A 229 -10.54 -1.61 1.46
CA ARG A 229 -11.56 -1.89 0.43
C ARG A 229 -11.01 -1.52 -0.94
N ASN A 230 -11.60 -2.08 -2.00
CA ASN A 230 -11.20 -1.72 -3.35
C ASN A 230 -11.71 -0.32 -3.71
N ASN A 231 -10.83 0.51 -4.29
CA ASN A 231 -11.22 1.76 -4.95
C ASN A 231 -10.42 1.90 -6.26
N LEU A 232 -11.14 1.95 -7.38
CA LEU A 232 -10.55 2.01 -8.71
C LEU A 232 -10.97 3.32 -9.39
N ARG A 233 -10.01 4.16 -9.75
CA ARG A 233 -10.26 5.40 -10.49
C ARG A 233 -9.36 5.48 -11.71
N ASN A 234 -9.80 6.24 -12.71
CA ASN A 234 -8.99 6.58 -13.86
C ASN A 234 -9.03 8.09 -14.05
N LEU A 235 -7.87 8.72 -14.14
CA LEU A 235 -7.74 10.14 -14.42
C LEU A 235 -6.72 10.30 -15.56
N ASN A 236 -7.15 10.90 -16.67
CA ASN A 236 -6.28 11.21 -17.81
C ASN A 236 -5.46 10.00 -18.32
N GLY A 237 -6.03 8.78 -18.22
CA GLY A 237 -5.37 7.55 -18.66
C GLY A 237 -4.48 6.89 -17.61
N ILE A 238 -4.32 7.48 -16.43
CA ILE A 238 -3.61 6.88 -15.29
C ILE A 238 -4.62 6.12 -14.43
N GLU A 239 -4.37 4.84 -14.16
CA GLU A 239 -5.18 4.05 -13.23
C GLU A 239 -4.74 4.27 -11.78
N TYR A 240 -5.67 4.56 -10.88
CA TYR A 240 -5.43 4.67 -9.44
C TYR A 240 -6.16 3.52 -8.77
N VAL A 241 -5.39 2.63 -8.14
CA VAL A 241 -5.86 1.32 -7.70
C VAL A 241 -5.53 1.14 -6.22
N SER A 242 -6.49 1.46 -5.35
CA SER A 242 -6.46 0.97 -3.97
C SER A 242 -6.97 -0.46 -3.94
N THR A 243 -6.15 -1.38 -3.44
CA THR A 243 -6.55 -2.77 -3.24
C THR A 243 -7.21 -2.95 -1.88
N GLY A 244 -8.18 -3.88 -1.79
CA GLY A 244 -8.66 -4.36 -0.51
C GLY A 244 -7.55 -5.09 0.27
N PRO A 245 -7.73 -5.28 1.58
CA PRO A 245 -6.69 -5.70 2.49
C PRO A 245 -6.47 -7.21 2.38
N VAL A 246 -5.28 -7.67 2.77
CA VAL A 246 -5.08 -9.08 3.12
C VAL A 246 -5.65 -9.36 4.51
N GLY A 247 -5.53 -8.40 5.44
CA GLY A 247 -6.09 -8.47 6.78
C GLY A 247 -7.58 -8.12 6.79
N TYR A 248 -7.97 -7.22 7.68
CA TYR A 248 -9.38 -6.96 8.00
C TYR A 248 -10.09 -6.05 6.99
N PRO A 249 -11.21 -6.43 6.35
CA PRO A 249 -11.94 -5.53 5.45
C PRO A 249 -12.75 -4.45 6.18
N LEU A 250 -12.72 -3.20 5.67
CA LEU A 250 -13.56 -2.07 6.12
C LEU A 250 -14.64 -1.69 5.08
N GLY A 251 -14.87 -2.56 4.09
CA GLY A 251 -15.88 -2.40 3.06
C GLY A 251 -16.68 -3.69 2.81
N GLU A 252 -17.37 -3.73 1.67
CA GLU A 252 -18.10 -4.93 1.23
C GLU A 252 -17.17 -5.99 0.64
N ASP A 253 -16.01 -5.57 0.12
CA ASP A 253 -14.99 -6.47 -0.41
C ASP A 253 -14.48 -7.43 0.69
N PRO A 254 -14.23 -8.72 0.37
CA PRO A 254 -13.60 -9.65 1.29
C PRO A 254 -12.08 -9.39 1.39
N SER A 255 -11.40 -10.08 2.31
CA SER A 255 -9.94 -10.12 2.31
C SER A 255 -9.43 -10.79 1.02
N GLY A 256 -8.31 -10.30 0.47
CA GLY A 256 -7.90 -10.67 -0.88
C GLY A 256 -6.53 -10.15 -1.31
N ILE A 257 -6.12 -10.58 -2.51
CA ILE A 257 -4.90 -10.14 -3.20
C ILE A 257 -5.26 -9.61 -4.59
N ARG A 258 -4.44 -8.72 -5.15
CA ARG A 258 -4.61 -8.25 -6.54
C ARG A 258 -3.51 -8.79 -7.44
N VAL A 259 -3.90 -9.50 -8.49
CA VAL A 259 -2.98 -9.96 -9.54
C VAL A 259 -2.98 -8.93 -10.67
N VAL A 260 -1.79 -8.45 -11.05
CA VAL A 260 -1.58 -7.46 -12.11
C VAL A 260 -0.74 -8.06 -13.22
N ASN A 261 -1.15 -7.89 -14.46
CA ASN A 261 -0.43 -8.29 -15.66
C ASN A 261 -0.18 -7.05 -16.52
N LEU A 262 1.07 -6.86 -16.93
CA LEU A 262 1.55 -5.80 -17.79
C LEU A 262 2.05 -6.41 -19.10
N ASP A 263 1.46 -6.00 -20.21
CA ASP A 263 1.87 -6.37 -21.58
C ASP A 263 2.24 -5.11 -22.37
N TYR A 264 2.64 -5.22 -23.65
CA TYR A 264 2.94 -4.04 -24.48
C TYR A 264 1.70 -3.14 -24.67
N GLY A 265 1.54 -2.17 -23.77
CA GLY A 265 0.48 -1.15 -23.80
C GLY A 265 -0.81 -1.52 -23.06
N TYR A 266 -0.85 -2.65 -22.35
CA TYR A 266 -2.04 -3.05 -21.58
C TYR A 266 -1.68 -3.34 -20.13
N LEU A 267 -2.39 -2.67 -19.23
CA LEU A 267 -2.44 -3.01 -17.81
C LEU A 267 -3.76 -3.75 -17.56
N ARG A 268 -3.70 -4.92 -16.93
CA ARG A 268 -4.88 -5.68 -16.51
C ARG A 268 -4.70 -6.14 -15.09
N HIS A 269 -5.71 -5.96 -14.26
CA HIS A 269 -5.66 -6.43 -12.89
C HIS A 269 -6.99 -7.01 -12.44
N GLN A 270 -6.93 -7.95 -11.49
CA GLN A 270 -8.10 -8.58 -10.88
C GLN A 270 -7.87 -8.75 -9.39
N TYR A 271 -8.91 -8.52 -8.58
CA TYR A 271 -8.89 -8.80 -7.15
C TYR A 271 -9.41 -10.22 -6.91
N ILE A 272 -8.68 -11.01 -6.14
CA ILE A 272 -8.96 -12.40 -5.85
C ILE A 272 -9.18 -12.52 -4.33
N SER A 273 -10.32 -13.07 -3.95
CA SER A 273 -10.64 -13.31 -2.54
C SER A 273 -9.80 -14.44 -1.95
N LEU A 274 -9.47 -14.32 -0.66
CA LEU A 274 -8.82 -15.35 0.16
C LEU A 274 -9.83 -16.19 0.97
N GLU A 275 -11.13 -15.86 0.86
CA GLU A 275 -12.23 -16.51 1.58
C GLU A 275 -12.85 -17.67 0.79
#